data_AF-A0A9X3TUY5-F1
#
_entry.id   AF-A0A9X3TUY5-F1
#
_cell.length_a   1.000
_cell.length_b   1.000
_cell.length_c   1.000
_cell.angle_alpha   90.00
_cell.angle_beta   90.00
_cell.angle_gamma   90.00
#
_symmetry.space_group_name_H-M   'P 1'
#
loop_
_entity.id
_entity.type
_entity.pdbx_description
1 polymer ?
#
loop_
_entity_poly.entity_id
_entity_poly.type
_entity_poly.pdbx_seq_one_letter_code
_entity_poly.pdbx_strand_id
1 'polypeptide(L)'
;LRLPLRGTEGGILTEGNFTHKYGLDQQNLDAYGELVSTKEQLESKLKETEQIETELESQKQESKRLYQEIVQHQKKLREERAKIIQQWNKSNDNIRLYLDEMGDIVQGETSFRELIRRPGKEFAKDLCDRDKDDNPQGGFFNDLLSKTSEDRWVFREKFIKQIVKGEGDSISFSKPFIKHIQNISVNTPEDIDRLCTWFPEDKIVLKLIKNGREEDIETGSAGQRTAAMLSLLLLLDDSPLIIDQPEDDLDTKRITDLVVAGLRKFKTKQQVIVVTHNPNIPVNGGAENIIQMNYARGLIRTLTYGALQKNEVREAVCEVMEGGRTALNNRYFRISKALQ
;
A
#
# COMPACT_ATOMS: atom_id res chain seq x y z
N LEU A 1 62.75 -15.92 7.63
CA LEU A 1 64.22 -15.95 7.68
C LEU A 1 64.66 -17.07 8.63
N ARG A 2 65.24 -18.15 8.08
CA ARG A 2 65.88 -19.24 8.85
C ARG A 2 67.38 -18.98 8.93
N LEU A 3 68.00 -19.28 10.08
CA LEU A 3 69.38 -19.77 10.35
C LEU A 3 69.82 -19.34 11.77
N PRO A 4 70.78 -20.00 12.45
CA PRO A 4 70.95 -21.44 12.69
C PRO A 4 71.21 -21.78 14.19
N LEU A 5 70.93 -23.03 14.58
CA LEU A 5 71.42 -23.63 15.83
C LEU A 5 72.85 -24.15 15.63
N ARG A 6 73.81 -23.70 16.46
CA ARG A 6 75.09 -24.40 16.69
C ARG A 6 75.35 -24.45 18.19
N GLY A 7 75.29 -25.67 18.73
CA GLY A 7 75.58 -25.98 20.12
C GLY A 7 77.06 -25.86 20.44
N THR A 8 77.33 -25.43 21.67
CA THR A 8 78.62 -25.39 22.33
C THR A 8 78.99 -26.77 22.87
N GLU A 9 80.26 -27.15 22.70
CA GLU A 9 80.91 -28.22 23.46
C GLU A 9 81.01 -27.88 24.95
N GLY A 10 80.78 -28.91 25.77
CA GLY A 10 81.59 -29.26 26.94
C GLY A 10 81.83 -28.21 28.04
N GLY A 11 81.06 -28.32 29.12
CA GLY A 11 81.43 -27.71 30.40
C GLY A 11 80.38 -27.92 31.48
N ILE A 12 80.59 -28.91 32.35
CA ILE A 12 79.78 -29.12 33.56
C ILE A 12 80.01 -27.92 34.49
N LEU A 13 78.97 -27.11 34.72
CA LEU A 13 78.98 -26.04 35.72
C LEU A 13 78.01 -26.42 36.83
N THR A 14 78.56 -26.63 38.02
CA THR A 14 77.88 -26.89 39.30
C THR A 14 77.00 -25.70 39.73
N GLU A 15 75.90 -26.01 40.41
CA GLU A 15 74.72 -25.18 40.79
C GLU A 15 74.95 -23.84 41.54
N GLY A 16 76.19 -23.34 41.67
CA GLY A 16 76.48 -22.17 42.51
C GLY A 16 76.60 -20.81 41.82
N ASN A 17 76.63 -20.72 40.48
CA ASN A 17 77.12 -19.50 39.80
C ASN A 17 76.27 -18.97 38.62
N PHE A 18 74.98 -19.31 38.54
CA PHE A 18 74.11 -18.81 37.46
C PHE A 18 73.50 -17.42 37.69
N THR A 19 73.48 -16.92 38.93
CA THR A 19 72.79 -15.67 39.27
C THR A 19 73.56 -14.38 38.98
N HIS A 20 74.85 -14.45 38.64
CA HIS A 20 75.66 -13.24 38.41
C HIS A 20 75.96 -12.92 36.93
N LYS A 21 75.58 -13.79 35.98
CA LYS A 21 75.89 -13.61 34.54
C LYS A 21 74.69 -13.21 33.67
N TYR A 22 73.47 -13.37 34.18
CA TYR A 22 72.25 -12.94 33.51
C TYR A 22 71.45 -12.13 34.52
N GLY A 23 71.67 -10.82 34.57
CA GLY A 23 70.90 -9.88 35.38
C GLY A 23 69.41 -9.97 35.07
N LEU A 24 68.75 -10.94 35.69
CA LEU A 24 67.31 -11.07 35.76
C LEU A 24 66.91 -10.30 37.00
N ASP A 25 66.89 -8.98 36.85
CA ASP A 25 66.22 -8.10 37.80
C ASP A 25 64.79 -8.60 37.97
N GLN A 26 64.30 -8.68 39.21
CA GLN A 26 62.93 -9.09 39.54
C GLN A 26 61.86 -8.34 38.72
N GLN A 27 62.16 -7.11 38.28
CA GLN A 27 61.33 -6.32 37.35
C GLN A 27 61.09 -6.97 35.97
N ASN A 28 61.99 -7.83 35.47
CA ASN A 28 61.87 -8.49 34.17
C ASN A 28 60.94 -9.72 34.20
N LEU A 29 60.82 -10.40 35.35
CA LEU A 29 59.90 -11.53 35.50
C LEU A 29 58.45 -11.07 35.60
N ASP A 30 58.21 -9.99 36.36
CA ASP A 30 56.87 -9.39 36.49
C ASP A 30 56.39 -8.84 35.14
N ALA A 31 57.26 -8.17 34.38
CA ALA A 31 56.98 -7.70 33.02
C ALA A 31 56.68 -8.84 32.03
N TYR A 32 57.36 -9.98 32.16
CA TYR A 32 57.09 -11.17 31.34
C TYR A 32 55.72 -11.78 31.68
N GLY A 33 55.36 -11.85 32.95
CA GLY A 33 54.03 -12.30 33.40
C GLY A 33 52.90 -11.42 32.87
N GLU A 34 53.07 -10.09 32.91
CA GLU A 34 52.13 -9.12 32.34
C GLU A 34 51.98 -9.29 30.82
N LEU A 35 53.08 -9.51 30.09
CA LEU A 35 53.05 -9.73 28.64
C LEU A 35 52.34 -11.04 28.26
N VAL A 36 52.55 -12.11 29.03
CA VAL A 36 51.85 -13.39 28.82
C VAL A 36 50.35 -13.25 29.09
N SER A 37 49.96 -12.60 30.19
CA SER A 37 48.56 -12.30 30.50
C SER A 37 47.91 -11.44 29.41
N THR A 38 48.62 -10.43 28.89
CA THR A 38 48.12 -9.58 27.81
C THR A 38 47.93 -10.38 26.52
N LYS A 39 48.88 -11.27 26.20
CA LYS A 39 48.78 -12.17 25.04
C LYS A 39 47.55 -13.08 25.14
N GLU A 40 47.33 -13.74 26.29
CA GLU A 40 46.17 -14.60 26.50
C GLU A 40 44.84 -13.83 26.39
N GLN A 41 44.79 -12.60 26.93
CA GLN A 41 43.63 -11.73 26.79
C GLN A 41 43.37 -11.34 25.32
N LEU A 42 44.42 -11.04 24.55
CA LEU A 42 44.31 -10.72 23.13
C LEU A 42 43.89 -11.95 22.31
N GLU A 43 44.43 -13.13 22.59
CA GLU A 43 44.04 -14.39 21.94
C GLU A 43 42.57 -14.74 22.23
N SER A 44 42.11 -14.52 23.46
CA SER A 44 40.69 -14.67 23.82
C SER A 44 39.78 -13.70 23.06
N LYS A 45 40.16 -12.41 23.00
CA LYS A 45 39.41 -11.39 22.26
C LYS A 45 39.38 -11.67 20.76
N LEU A 46 40.48 -12.18 20.20
CA LEU A 46 40.57 -12.54 18.78
C LEU A 46 39.57 -13.66 18.47
N LYS A 47 39.55 -14.71 19.30
CA LYS A 47 38.62 -15.83 19.14
C LYS A 47 37.16 -15.38 19.26
N GLU A 48 36.85 -14.48 20.19
CA GLU A 48 35.51 -13.89 20.32
C GLU A 48 35.13 -13.07 19.08
N THR A 49 36.06 -12.27 18.55
CA THR A 49 35.85 -11.48 17.34
C THR A 49 35.59 -12.38 16.12
N GLU A 50 36.36 -13.46 15.96
CA GLU A 50 36.17 -14.44 14.87
C GLU A 50 34.79 -15.13 14.94
N GLN A 51 34.31 -15.44 16.14
CA GLN A 51 32.98 -16.00 16.36
C GLN A 51 31.89 -14.99 15.94
N ILE A 52 32.00 -13.74 16.40
CA ILE A 52 31.06 -12.66 16.04
C ILE A 52 31.05 -12.41 14.53
N GLU A 53 32.21 -12.42 13.87
CA GLU A 53 32.30 -12.26 12.41
C GLU A 53 31.58 -13.39 11.66
N THR A 54 31.73 -14.63 12.13
CA THR A 54 31.05 -15.80 11.55
C THR A 54 29.53 -15.70 11.73
N GLU A 55 29.08 -15.33 12.93
CA GLU A 55 27.66 -15.12 13.21
C GLU A 55 27.07 -13.98 12.35
N LEU A 56 27.78 -12.85 12.24
CA LEU A 56 27.37 -11.72 11.41
C LEU A 56 27.20 -12.10 9.94
N GLU A 57 28.12 -12.90 9.39
CA GLU A 57 28.01 -13.36 8.00
C GLU A 57 26.81 -14.29 7.80
N SER A 58 26.55 -15.20 8.75
CA SER A 58 25.36 -16.05 8.72
C SER A 58 24.06 -15.25 8.77
N GLN A 59 23.99 -14.22 9.61
CA GLN A 59 22.83 -13.33 9.73
C GLN A 59 22.62 -12.48 8.47
N LYS A 60 23.69 -12.01 7.82
CA LYS A 60 23.61 -11.30 6.54
C LYS A 60 23.04 -12.18 5.42
N GLN A 61 23.47 -13.43 5.35
CA GLN A 61 22.95 -14.38 4.36
C GLN A 61 21.48 -14.67 4.59
N GLU A 62 21.08 -14.85 5.85
CA GLU A 62 19.68 -15.07 6.22
C GLU A 62 18.81 -13.84 5.92
N SER A 63 19.27 -12.64 6.27
CA SER A 63 18.59 -11.38 5.94
C SER A 63 18.36 -11.24 4.43
N LYS A 64 19.37 -11.58 3.62
CA LYS A 64 19.24 -11.58 2.15
C LYS A 64 18.19 -12.60 1.66
N ARG A 65 18.15 -13.79 2.25
CA ARG A 65 17.14 -14.82 1.93
C ARG A 65 15.73 -14.33 2.25
N LEU A 66 15.51 -13.84 3.47
CA LEU A 66 14.22 -13.32 3.90
C LEU A 66 13.75 -12.14 3.03
N TYR A 67 14.67 -11.25 2.64
CA TYR A 67 14.34 -10.17 1.72
C TYR A 67 13.85 -10.69 0.35
N GLN A 68 14.50 -11.72 -0.19
CA GLN A 68 14.06 -12.35 -1.45
C GLN A 68 12.66 -12.99 -1.31
N GLU A 69 12.37 -13.64 -0.18
CA GLU A 69 11.05 -14.19 0.12
C GLU A 69 9.98 -13.08 0.18
N ILE A 70 10.28 -11.95 0.83
CA ILE A 70 9.38 -10.78 0.86
C ILE A 70 9.08 -10.28 -0.56
N VAL A 71 10.10 -10.11 -1.40
CA VAL A 71 9.93 -9.69 -2.79
C VAL A 71 9.06 -10.67 -3.56
N GLN A 72 9.26 -11.98 -3.38
CA GLN A 72 8.43 -13.00 -4.02
C GLN A 72 6.97 -12.94 -3.56
N HIS A 73 6.72 -12.76 -2.26
CA HIS A 73 5.38 -12.59 -1.73
C HIS A 73 4.69 -11.33 -2.28
N GLN A 74 5.43 -10.23 -2.40
CA GLN A 74 4.94 -8.97 -2.98
C GLN A 74 4.57 -9.11 -4.46
N LYS A 75 5.33 -9.90 -5.23
CA LYS A 75 4.99 -10.24 -6.62
C LYS A 75 3.76 -11.12 -6.70
N LYS A 76 3.71 -12.19 -5.90
CA LYS A 76 2.57 -13.11 -5.83
C LYS A 76 1.27 -12.36 -5.48
N LEU A 77 1.31 -11.43 -4.53
CA LEU A 77 0.16 -10.60 -4.18
C LEU A 77 -0.37 -9.82 -5.39
N ARG A 78 0.51 -9.19 -6.17
CA ARG A 78 0.15 -8.42 -7.36
C ARG A 78 -0.34 -9.30 -8.51
N GLU A 79 0.23 -10.49 -8.67
CA GLU A 79 -0.27 -11.50 -9.60
C GLU A 79 -1.72 -11.91 -9.28
N GLU A 80 -2.03 -12.18 -8.00
CA GLU A 80 -3.41 -12.49 -7.59
C GLU A 80 -4.35 -11.29 -7.80
N ARG A 81 -3.92 -10.06 -7.50
CA ARG A 81 -4.70 -8.84 -7.81
C ARG A 81 -4.97 -8.71 -9.32
N ALA A 82 -3.95 -8.97 -10.16
CA ALA A 82 -4.08 -8.90 -11.61
C ALA A 82 -5.05 -9.96 -12.16
N LYS A 83 -5.08 -11.18 -11.59
CA LYS A 83 -6.06 -12.22 -11.95
C LYS A 83 -7.49 -11.78 -11.66
N ILE A 84 -7.73 -11.18 -10.49
CA ILE A 84 -9.04 -10.64 -10.11
C ILE A 84 -9.48 -9.56 -11.09
N ILE A 85 -8.59 -8.60 -11.39
CA ILE A 85 -8.87 -7.52 -12.34
C ILE A 85 -9.16 -8.08 -13.74
N GLN A 86 -8.42 -9.10 -14.18
CA GLN A 86 -8.68 -9.76 -15.46
C GLN A 86 -10.05 -10.45 -15.50
N GLN A 87 -10.46 -11.09 -14.41
CA GLN A 87 -11.79 -11.70 -14.29
C GLN A 87 -12.91 -10.64 -14.34
N TRP A 88 -12.70 -9.50 -13.68
CA TRP A 88 -13.66 -8.38 -13.69
C TRP A 88 -13.77 -7.74 -15.07
N ASN A 89 -12.66 -7.54 -15.75
CA ASN A 89 -12.59 -7.02 -17.12
C ASN A 89 -13.26 -7.94 -18.16
N LYS A 90 -13.43 -9.24 -17.86
CA LYS A 90 -14.21 -10.17 -18.71
C LYS A 90 -15.71 -10.08 -18.45
N SER A 91 -16.12 -9.62 -17.28
CA SER A 91 -17.52 -9.63 -16.83
C SER A 91 -18.25 -8.30 -17.07
N ASN A 92 -17.51 -7.24 -17.46
CA ASN A 92 -18.03 -5.90 -17.67
C ASN A 92 -17.58 -5.33 -19.02
N ASP A 93 -18.54 -4.87 -19.81
CA ASP A 93 -18.27 -4.27 -21.12
C ASP A 93 -18.07 -2.75 -21.06
N ASN A 94 -18.51 -2.10 -19.97
CA ASN A 94 -18.56 -0.63 -19.88
C ASN A 94 -17.38 -0.03 -19.10
N ILE A 95 -16.62 -0.85 -18.36
CA ILE A 95 -15.57 -0.41 -17.45
C ILE A 95 -14.37 -1.33 -17.61
N ARG A 96 -13.18 -0.76 -17.63
CA ARG A 96 -11.89 -1.45 -17.59
C ARG A 96 -11.13 -1.02 -16.35
N LEU A 97 -10.65 -1.99 -15.59
CA LEU A 97 -9.77 -1.79 -14.46
C LEU A 97 -8.35 -2.17 -14.84
N TYR A 98 -7.40 -1.38 -14.34
CA TYR A 98 -5.98 -1.62 -14.50
C TYR A 98 -5.30 -1.53 -13.13
N LEU A 99 -4.33 -2.41 -12.91
CA LEU A 99 -3.44 -2.34 -11.75
C LEU A 99 -2.18 -1.60 -12.20
N ASP A 100 -1.93 -0.43 -11.62
CA ASP A 100 -0.66 0.27 -11.78
C ASP A 100 0.22 -0.04 -10.56
N GLU A 101 1.12 -1.02 -10.73
CA GLU A 101 1.98 -1.51 -9.65
C GLU A 101 2.86 -0.40 -9.08
N MET A 102 2.85 -0.21 -7.77
CA MET A 102 3.58 0.89 -7.11
C MET A 102 3.21 2.29 -7.65
N GLY A 103 1.99 2.44 -8.20
CA GLY A 103 1.51 3.66 -8.84
C GLY A 103 0.84 4.67 -7.90
N ASP A 104 0.54 4.30 -6.65
CA ASP A 104 -0.08 5.23 -5.69
C ASP A 104 0.99 6.07 -5.00
N ILE A 105 1.30 7.23 -5.60
CA ILE A 105 2.26 8.16 -5.02
C ILE A 105 1.75 8.77 -3.73
N VAL A 106 0.45 9.04 -3.59
CA VAL A 106 -0.04 9.77 -2.42
C VAL A 106 0.18 8.92 -1.17
N GLN A 107 -0.31 7.68 -1.19
CA GLN A 107 -0.09 6.75 -0.09
C GLN A 107 1.37 6.28 0.01
N GLY A 108 2.04 6.11 -1.12
CA GLY A 108 3.47 5.81 -1.16
C GLY A 108 4.30 6.88 -0.46
N GLU A 109 4.07 8.15 -0.77
CA GLU A 109 4.77 9.28 -0.17
C GLU A 109 4.47 9.39 1.33
N THR A 110 3.20 9.30 1.73
CA THR A 110 2.80 9.34 3.14
C THR A 110 3.48 8.24 3.94
N SER A 111 3.38 6.98 3.49
CA SER A 111 3.99 5.84 4.19
C SER A 111 5.52 5.92 4.23
N PHE A 112 6.18 6.37 3.15
CA PHE A 112 7.62 6.59 3.14
C PHE A 112 8.04 7.65 4.14
N ARG A 113 7.32 8.78 4.18
CA ARG A 113 7.58 9.91 5.08
C ARG A 113 7.43 9.53 6.55
N GLU A 114 6.45 8.69 6.86
CA GLU A 114 6.27 8.12 8.19
C GLU A 114 7.47 7.26 8.61
N LEU A 115 7.96 6.39 7.72
CA LEU A 115 9.15 5.56 7.97
C LEU A 115 10.40 6.38 8.26
N ILE A 116 10.58 7.50 7.55
CA ILE A 116 11.70 8.42 7.81
C ILE A 116 11.40 9.44 8.93
N ARG A 117 10.28 9.32 9.64
CA ARG A 117 9.86 10.22 10.74
C ARG A 117 9.78 11.69 10.35
N ARG A 118 9.34 11.96 9.11
CA ARG A 118 9.20 13.30 8.51
C ARG A 118 7.89 13.40 7.72
N PRO A 119 6.75 13.43 8.43
CA PRO A 119 5.42 13.48 7.80
C PRO A 119 5.14 14.82 7.08
N GLY A 120 5.98 15.84 7.28
CA GLY A 120 5.84 17.14 6.63
C GLY A 120 6.32 17.14 5.18
N LYS A 121 6.49 18.34 4.61
CA LYS A 121 7.00 18.56 3.24
C LYS A 121 8.54 18.62 3.17
N GLU A 122 9.23 18.14 4.20
CA GLU A 122 10.69 18.11 4.21
C GLU A 122 11.23 17.25 3.06
N PHE A 123 12.39 17.58 2.50
CA PHE A 123 13.00 16.80 1.41
C PHE A 123 12.11 16.65 0.16
N ALA A 124 11.21 17.60 -0.11
CA ALA A 124 10.35 17.58 -1.31
C ALA A 124 11.17 17.33 -2.60
N LYS A 125 12.29 18.04 -2.79
CA LYS A 125 13.17 17.85 -3.95
C LYS A 125 13.71 16.43 -4.12
N ASP A 126 13.90 15.71 -3.01
CA ASP A 126 14.43 14.34 -2.99
C ASP A 126 13.31 13.30 -3.18
N LEU A 127 12.15 13.55 -2.56
CA LEU A 127 11.04 12.59 -2.50
C LEU A 127 9.97 12.87 -3.56
N CYS A 128 9.32 14.02 -3.49
CA CYS A 128 8.27 14.43 -4.41
C CYS A 128 8.19 15.95 -4.44
N ASP A 129 8.76 16.56 -5.46
CA ASP A 129 8.57 17.98 -5.77
C ASP A 129 7.30 18.11 -6.60
N ARG A 130 6.50 19.15 -6.35
CA ARG A 130 5.17 19.30 -6.97
C ARG A 130 5.04 20.64 -7.68
N ASP A 131 4.33 20.64 -8.80
CA ASP A 131 3.99 21.86 -9.53
C ASP A 131 2.84 22.64 -8.86
N LYS A 132 2.36 23.69 -9.53
CA LYS A 132 1.28 24.55 -9.02
C LYS A 132 -0.07 23.83 -8.95
N ASP A 133 -0.24 22.76 -9.72
CA ASP A 133 -1.44 21.95 -9.81
C ASP A 133 -1.33 20.69 -8.93
N ASP A 134 -0.34 20.65 -8.03
CA ASP A 134 -0.03 19.56 -7.11
C ASP A 134 0.43 18.25 -7.79
N ASN A 135 0.82 18.31 -9.07
CA ASN A 135 1.36 17.15 -9.78
C ASN A 135 2.85 16.95 -9.46
N PRO A 136 3.31 15.71 -9.31
CA PRO A 136 4.73 15.40 -9.18
C PRO A 136 5.51 15.94 -10.39
N GLN A 137 6.54 16.73 -10.12
CA GLN A 137 7.43 17.32 -11.13
C GLN A 137 8.88 16.82 -10.96
N GLY A 138 9.24 16.29 -9.79
CA GLY A 138 10.59 15.81 -9.51
C GLY A 138 10.68 14.96 -8.25
N GLY A 139 11.88 14.42 -8.01
CA GLY A 139 12.16 13.52 -6.88
C GLY A 139 11.84 12.06 -7.17
N PHE A 140 12.10 11.21 -6.18
CA PHE A 140 11.96 9.75 -6.28
C PHE A 140 10.61 9.29 -6.85
N PHE A 141 9.49 9.82 -6.36
CA PHE A 141 8.16 9.37 -6.76
C PHE A 141 7.82 9.74 -8.21
N ASN A 142 8.26 10.92 -8.68
CA ASN A 142 8.13 11.29 -10.08
C ASN A 142 8.95 10.35 -10.98
N ASP A 143 10.21 10.10 -10.59
CA ASP A 143 11.10 9.24 -11.35
C ASP A 143 10.60 7.80 -11.38
N LEU A 144 10.04 7.30 -10.27
CA LEU A 144 9.42 5.99 -10.16
C LEU A 144 8.25 5.85 -11.13
N LEU A 145 7.34 6.82 -11.19
CA LEU A 145 6.20 6.79 -12.11
C LEU A 145 6.60 6.80 -13.59
N SER A 146 7.72 7.45 -13.92
CA SER A 146 8.24 7.47 -15.29
C SER A 146 8.72 6.10 -15.80
N LYS A 147 8.85 5.10 -14.91
CA LYS A 147 9.31 3.75 -15.23
C LYS A 147 8.15 2.80 -15.53
N THR A 148 8.46 1.76 -16.31
CA THR A 148 7.60 0.58 -16.49
C THR A 148 7.44 -0.17 -15.18
N SER A 149 6.38 -0.98 -15.04
CA SER A 149 6.11 -1.75 -13.83
C SER A 149 7.30 -2.63 -13.42
N GLU A 150 7.95 -3.32 -14.37
CA GLU A 150 9.12 -4.14 -14.10
C GLU A 150 10.33 -3.32 -13.63
N ASP A 151 10.57 -2.17 -14.27
CA ASP A 151 11.71 -1.31 -13.95
C ASP A 151 11.54 -0.62 -12.58
N ARG A 152 10.30 -0.40 -12.11
CA ARG A 152 10.01 0.19 -10.79
C ARG A 152 10.61 -0.63 -9.65
N TRP A 153 10.58 -1.96 -9.74
CA TRP A 153 11.15 -2.86 -8.73
C TRP A 153 12.65 -2.63 -8.56
N VAL A 154 13.38 -2.64 -9.67
CA VAL A 154 14.84 -2.47 -9.70
C VAL A 154 15.21 -1.03 -9.29
N PHE A 155 14.45 -0.05 -9.79
CA PHE A 155 14.66 1.36 -9.48
C PHE A 155 14.48 1.64 -7.98
N ARG A 156 13.39 1.17 -7.37
CA ARG A 156 13.12 1.30 -5.93
C ARG A 156 14.22 0.63 -5.11
N GLU A 157 14.62 -0.60 -5.44
CA GLU A 157 15.69 -1.29 -4.71
C GLU A 157 17.01 -0.52 -4.77
N LYS A 158 17.37 -0.01 -5.95
CA LYS A 158 18.57 0.81 -6.14
C LYS A 158 18.51 2.09 -5.31
N PHE A 159 17.38 2.81 -5.35
CA PHE A 159 17.17 4.04 -4.59
C PHE A 159 17.37 3.81 -3.08
N ILE A 160 16.71 2.81 -2.50
CA ILE A 160 16.83 2.51 -1.06
C ILE A 160 18.28 2.16 -0.69
N LYS A 161 18.97 1.34 -1.50
CA LYS A 161 20.39 1.00 -1.26
C LYS A 161 21.29 2.23 -1.28
N GLN A 162 21.07 3.17 -2.20
CA GLN A 162 21.87 4.39 -2.31
C GLN A 162 21.71 5.29 -1.08
N ILE A 163 20.47 5.54 -0.65
CA ILE A 163 20.22 6.44 0.49
C ILE A 163 20.72 5.85 1.81
N VAL A 164 20.60 4.52 2.00
CA VAL A 164 21.05 3.84 3.22
C VAL A 164 22.57 3.80 3.31
N LYS A 165 23.27 3.54 2.20
CA LYS A 165 24.74 3.57 2.16
C LYS A 165 25.32 4.99 2.20
N GLY A 166 24.50 6.01 1.95
CA GLY A 166 24.98 7.37 1.70
C GLY A 166 25.77 7.51 0.40
N GLU A 167 25.65 6.54 -0.52
CA GLU A 167 26.24 6.54 -1.86
C GLU A 167 25.32 7.30 -2.81
N GLY A 168 25.20 8.61 -2.58
CA GLY A 168 24.54 9.54 -3.49
C GLY A 168 25.55 10.54 -4.03
N ASP A 169 25.66 10.65 -5.36
CA ASP A 169 26.30 11.83 -5.92
C ASP A 169 25.53 13.07 -5.45
N SER A 170 26.23 14.18 -5.21
CA SER A 170 25.61 15.46 -4.77
C SER A 170 24.57 16.01 -5.77
N ILE A 171 24.47 15.38 -6.94
CA ILE A 171 23.54 15.64 -8.02
C ILE A 171 22.20 14.92 -7.78
N SER A 172 22.20 13.76 -7.13
CA SER A 172 21.01 12.90 -6.99
C SER A 172 20.22 13.16 -5.71
N PHE A 173 20.90 13.46 -4.58
CA PHE A 173 20.24 13.68 -3.29
C PHE A 173 20.84 14.86 -2.54
N SER A 174 20.00 15.56 -1.78
CA SER A 174 20.41 16.65 -0.91
C SER A 174 21.22 16.12 0.28
N LYS A 175 22.30 16.82 0.63
CA LYS A 175 23.12 16.48 1.82
C LYS A 175 22.29 16.39 3.12
N PRO A 176 21.32 17.30 3.38
CA PRO A 176 20.46 17.18 4.56
C PRO A 176 19.64 15.90 4.58
N PHE A 177 19.14 15.44 3.43
CA PHE A 177 18.37 14.20 3.34
C PHE A 177 19.23 12.97 3.66
N ILE A 178 20.39 12.82 3.00
CA ILE A 178 21.30 11.71 3.26
C ILE A 178 21.76 11.69 4.71
N LYS A 179 22.10 12.84 5.29
CA LYS A 179 22.49 12.95 6.69
C LYS A 179 21.35 12.52 7.63
N HIS A 180 20.10 12.84 7.30
CA HIS A 180 18.94 12.41 8.08
C HIS A 180 18.74 10.89 8.02
N ILE A 181 18.86 10.27 6.84
CA ILE A 181 18.79 8.81 6.68
C ILE A 181 19.93 8.11 7.44
N GLN A 182 21.15 8.63 7.38
CA GLN A 182 22.29 8.12 8.17
C GLN A 182 22.07 8.28 9.68
N ASN A 183 21.36 9.33 10.10
CA ASN A 183 21.00 9.49 11.50
C ASN A 183 19.97 8.44 11.96
N ILE A 184 19.03 8.07 11.09
CA ILE A 184 18.07 6.98 11.33
C ILE A 184 18.79 5.65 11.41
N SER A 185 19.75 5.37 10.52
CA SER A 185 20.47 4.09 10.53
C SER A 185 21.27 3.84 11.81
N VAL A 186 21.68 4.91 12.50
CA VAL A 186 22.39 4.82 13.79
C VAL A 186 21.43 4.77 14.99
N ASN A 187 20.39 5.60 15.01
CA ASN A 187 19.52 5.74 16.20
C ASN A 187 18.31 4.81 16.20
N THR A 188 17.81 4.42 15.02
CA THR A 188 16.59 3.64 14.82
C THR A 188 16.76 2.70 13.62
N PRO A 189 17.67 1.72 13.71
CA PRO A 189 17.99 0.81 12.61
C PRO A 189 16.77 0.01 12.13
N GLU A 190 15.79 -0.24 12.99
CA GLU A 190 14.55 -0.97 12.64
C GLU A 190 13.72 -0.21 11.59
N ASP A 191 13.79 1.12 11.58
CA ASP A 191 13.12 1.95 10.57
C ASP A 191 13.81 1.83 9.21
N ILE A 192 15.14 1.57 9.17
CA ILE A 192 15.84 1.23 7.93
C ILE A 192 15.45 -0.16 7.44
N ASP A 193 15.25 -1.13 8.33
CA ASP A 193 14.77 -2.45 7.93
C ASP A 193 13.35 -2.40 7.33
N ARG A 194 12.46 -1.61 7.95
CA ARG A 194 11.13 -1.31 7.39
C ARG A 194 11.24 -0.59 6.04
N LEU A 195 12.14 0.38 5.92
CA LEU A 195 12.39 1.07 4.67
C LEU A 195 12.92 0.13 3.58
N CYS A 196 13.81 -0.81 3.93
CA CYS A 196 14.33 -1.83 3.03
C CYS A 196 13.23 -2.75 2.50
N THR A 197 12.20 -3.03 3.30
CA THR A 197 11.08 -3.92 2.98
C THR A 197 9.81 -3.19 2.48
N TRP A 198 9.80 -1.87 2.47
CA TRP A 198 8.66 -1.03 2.07
C TRP A 198 8.38 -1.01 0.56
N PHE A 199 7.16 -1.30 0.11
CA PHE A 199 6.80 -1.13 -1.30
C PHE A 199 5.72 -0.04 -1.41
N PRO A 200 5.82 0.90 -2.38
CA PRO A 200 4.71 1.79 -2.66
C PRO A 200 3.45 1.00 -2.97
N GLU A 201 2.30 1.56 -2.58
CA GLU A 201 1.01 0.95 -2.84
C GLU A 201 0.67 0.98 -4.34
N ASP A 202 -0.14 0.02 -4.77
CA ASP A 202 -0.60 -0.06 -6.15
C ASP A 202 -1.77 0.90 -6.37
N LYS A 203 -1.85 1.50 -7.55
CA LYS A 203 -2.98 2.35 -7.93
C LYS A 203 -3.94 1.57 -8.81
N ILE A 204 -5.22 1.53 -8.43
CA ILE A 204 -6.28 1.00 -9.28
C ILE A 204 -6.74 2.12 -10.21
N VAL A 205 -6.57 1.91 -11.51
CA VAL A 205 -6.99 2.86 -12.54
C VAL A 205 -8.27 2.36 -13.20
N LEU A 206 -9.33 3.16 -13.13
CA LEU A 206 -10.62 2.87 -13.76
C LEU A 206 -10.76 3.66 -15.06
N LYS A 207 -11.13 2.98 -16.14
CA LYS A 207 -11.45 3.59 -17.43
C LYS A 207 -12.84 3.20 -17.89
N LEU A 208 -13.56 4.15 -18.46
CA LEU A 208 -14.88 3.96 -19.06
C LEU A 208 -14.72 3.61 -20.54
N ILE A 209 -15.48 2.64 -21.03
CA ILE A 209 -15.56 2.35 -22.47
C ILE A 209 -16.71 3.16 -23.08
N LYS A 210 -16.37 4.07 -24.00
CA LYS A 210 -17.34 4.80 -24.81
C LYS A 210 -17.04 4.61 -26.29
N ASN A 211 -18.01 4.11 -27.05
CA ASN A 211 -17.87 3.90 -28.50
C ASN A 211 -16.60 3.11 -28.88
N GLY A 212 -16.20 2.14 -28.06
CA GLY A 212 -14.97 1.36 -28.25
C GLY A 212 -13.66 2.06 -27.87
N ARG A 213 -13.71 3.25 -27.27
CA ARG A 213 -12.54 3.97 -26.74
C ARG A 213 -12.55 3.98 -25.22
N GLU A 214 -11.37 3.91 -24.63
CA GLU A 214 -11.18 4.04 -23.19
C GLU A 214 -10.94 5.51 -22.83
N GLU A 215 -11.74 6.02 -21.90
CA GLU A 215 -11.60 7.35 -21.32
C GLU A 215 -11.38 7.21 -19.81
N ASP A 216 -10.60 8.13 -19.23
CA ASP A 216 -10.41 8.16 -17.78
C ASP A 216 -11.77 8.37 -17.08
N ILE A 217 -12.01 7.65 -15.99
CA ILE A 217 -13.22 7.83 -15.17
C ILE A 217 -13.37 9.29 -14.73
N GLU A 218 -12.27 10.00 -14.50
CA GLU A 218 -12.29 11.41 -14.09
C GLU A 218 -12.90 12.33 -15.15
N THR A 219 -12.82 11.95 -16.43
CA THR A 219 -13.46 12.68 -17.56
C THR A 219 -14.93 12.29 -17.76
N GLY A 220 -15.39 11.25 -17.06
CA GLY A 220 -16.79 10.83 -17.05
C GLY A 220 -17.70 11.85 -16.39
N SER A 221 -18.96 11.92 -16.83
CA SER A 221 -19.96 12.71 -16.09
C SER A 221 -20.12 12.16 -14.68
N ALA A 222 -20.59 12.99 -13.73
CA ALA A 222 -20.87 12.55 -12.35
C ALA A 222 -21.64 11.22 -12.32
N GLY A 223 -22.67 11.09 -13.17
CA GLY A 223 -23.44 9.87 -13.31
C GLY A 223 -22.68 8.65 -13.81
N GLN A 224 -21.73 8.83 -14.72
CA GLN A 224 -20.90 7.74 -15.21
C GLN A 224 -19.91 7.26 -14.14
N ARG A 225 -19.36 8.20 -13.37
CA ARG A 225 -18.44 7.90 -12.26
C ARG A 225 -19.15 7.08 -11.19
N THR A 226 -20.34 7.50 -10.76
CA THR A 226 -21.07 6.74 -9.73
C THR A 226 -21.60 5.42 -10.25
N ALA A 227 -22.07 5.33 -11.50
CA ALA A 227 -22.44 4.05 -12.08
C ALA A 227 -21.25 3.07 -12.14
N ALA A 228 -20.06 3.58 -12.44
CA ALA A 228 -18.85 2.78 -12.44
C ALA A 228 -18.41 2.34 -11.04
N MET A 229 -18.48 3.24 -10.06
CA MET A 229 -18.16 2.93 -8.66
C MET A 229 -19.17 1.95 -8.05
N LEU A 230 -20.46 2.13 -8.32
CA LEU A 230 -21.51 1.20 -7.91
C LEU A 230 -21.29 -0.19 -8.54
N SER A 231 -20.96 -0.22 -9.84
CA SER A 231 -20.62 -1.47 -10.52
C SER A 231 -19.40 -2.15 -9.90
N LEU A 232 -18.38 -1.38 -9.51
CA LEU A 232 -17.19 -1.92 -8.82
C LEU A 232 -17.56 -2.51 -7.45
N LEU A 233 -18.26 -1.75 -6.60
CA LEU A 233 -18.68 -2.19 -5.27
C LEU A 233 -19.49 -3.50 -5.33
N LEU A 234 -20.37 -3.60 -6.33
CA LEU A 234 -21.24 -4.77 -6.56
C LEU A 234 -20.52 -6.02 -7.08
N LEU A 235 -19.22 -5.91 -7.41
CA LEU A 235 -18.39 -7.03 -7.90
C LEU A 235 -17.36 -7.51 -6.88
N LEU A 236 -17.21 -6.82 -5.75
CA LEU A 236 -16.22 -7.15 -4.73
C LEU A 236 -16.55 -8.45 -3.99
N ASP A 237 -17.82 -8.64 -3.63
CA ASP A 237 -18.32 -9.88 -3.05
C ASP A 237 -19.85 -10.05 -3.26
N ASP A 238 -20.37 -11.19 -2.78
CA ASP A 238 -21.80 -11.51 -2.77
C ASP A 238 -22.45 -11.17 -1.39
N SER A 239 -21.84 -10.27 -0.60
CA SER A 239 -22.34 -9.87 0.73
C SER A 239 -23.53 -8.89 0.64
N PRO A 240 -24.44 -8.87 1.64
CA PRO A 240 -25.55 -7.91 1.63
C PRO A 240 -25.09 -6.47 1.45
N LEU A 241 -25.57 -5.80 0.40
CA LEU A 241 -25.20 -4.42 0.10
C LEU A 241 -26.25 -3.46 0.66
N ILE A 242 -25.79 -2.48 1.45
CA ILE A 242 -26.62 -1.36 1.92
C ILE A 242 -26.16 -0.10 1.19
N ILE A 243 -27.09 0.55 0.49
CA ILE A 243 -26.84 1.79 -0.25
C ILE A 243 -27.72 2.88 0.33
N ASP A 244 -27.10 3.93 0.86
CA ASP A 244 -27.80 5.11 1.37
C ASP A 244 -27.76 6.23 0.32
N GLN A 245 -28.93 6.77 0.00
CA GLN A 245 -29.16 7.87 -0.94
C GLN A 245 -28.30 7.79 -2.23
N PRO A 246 -28.44 6.73 -3.04
CA PRO A 246 -27.70 6.60 -4.30
C PRO A 246 -27.94 7.75 -5.28
N GLU A 247 -28.91 8.63 -5.06
CA GLU A 247 -29.29 9.77 -5.89
C GLU A 247 -28.66 11.13 -5.51
N ASP A 248 -28.14 11.31 -4.29
CA ASP A 248 -27.84 12.65 -3.76
C ASP A 248 -26.72 13.41 -4.51
N ASP A 249 -25.76 12.69 -5.10
CA ASP A 249 -24.64 13.28 -5.87
C ASP A 249 -24.88 13.31 -7.40
N LEU A 250 -26.11 13.07 -7.84
CA LEU A 250 -26.35 12.58 -9.19
C LEU A 250 -27.56 13.20 -9.90
N ASP A 251 -27.30 13.82 -11.06
CA ASP A 251 -28.28 14.43 -11.97
C ASP A 251 -29.44 13.47 -12.35
N THR A 252 -30.67 13.88 -12.01
CA THR A 252 -31.80 13.02 -11.62
C THR A 252 -32.25 11.99 -12.65
N LYS A 253 -32.06 12.23 -13.95
CA LYS A 253 -32.71 11.41 -15.00
C LYS A 253 -31.84 10.27 -15.52
N ARG A 254 -30.54 10.51 -15.75
CA ARG A 254 -29.65 9.50 -16.36
C ARG A 254 -29.06 8.54 -15.34
N ILE A 255 -28.88 8.98 -14.10
CA ILE A 255 -28.39 8.10 -13.03
C ILE A 255 -29.46 7.12 -12.58
N THR A 256 -30.71 7.56 -12.42
CA THR A 256 -31.78 6.67 -11.97
C THR A 256 -31.86 5.43 -12.86
N ASP A 257 -31.73 5.57 -14.18
CA ASP A 257 -31.74 4.44 -15.11
C ASP A 257 -30.52 3.51 -14.95
N LEU A 258 -29.33 4.07 -14.73
CA LEU A 258 -28.09 3.29 -14.52
C LEU A 258 -28.10 2.53 -13.19
N VAL A 259 -28.49 3.20 -12.10
CA VAL A 259 -28.63 2.60 -10.77
C VAL A 259 -29.67 1.49 -10.82
N VAL A 260 -30.85 1.76 -11.41
CA VAL A 260 -31.93 0.77 -11.56
C VAL A 260 -31.49 -0.44 -12.37
N ALA A 261 -30.79 -0.25 -13.49
CA ALA A 261 -30.30 -1.36 -14.31
C ALA A 261 -29.30 -2.23 -13.54
N GLY A 262 -28.39 -1.60 -12.78
CA GLY A 262 -27.49 -2.29 -11.86
C GLY A 262 -28.28 -3.09 -10.83
N LEU A 263 -29.08 -2.42 -9.99
CA LEU A 263 -29.86 -3.04 -8.92
C LEU A 263 -30.67 -4.25 -9.38
N ARG A 264 -31.32 -4.17 -10.55
CA ARG A 264 -32.09 -5.29 -11.14
C ARG A 264 -31.25 -6.53 -11.43
N LYS A 265 -30.03 -6.35 -11.95
CA LYS A 265 -29.12 -7.45 -12.24
C LYS A 265 -28.62 -8.07 -10.93
N PHE A 266 -28.23 -7.25 -9.97
CA PHE A 266 -27.51 -7.70 -8.79
C PHE A 266 -28.39 -8.27 -7.67
N LYS A 267 -29.64 -7.80 -7.53
CA LYS A 267 -30.59 -8.41 -6.59
C LYS A 267 -30.86 -9.90 -6.84
N THR A 268 -30.49 -10.41 -8.02
CA THR A 268 -30.57 -11.85 -8.35
C THR A 268 -29.41 -12.68 -7.78
N LYS A 269 -28.30 -12.04 -7.42
CA LYS A 269 -27.10 -12.68 -6.86
C LYS A 269 -26.98 -12.49 -5.35
N GLN A 270 -27.31 -11.30 -4.85
CA GLN A 270 -27.12 -10.93 -3.45
C GLN A 270 -28.22 -9.98 -2.95
N GLN A 271 -28.38 -9.90 -1.63
CA GLN A 271 -29.37 -9.02 -1.02
C GLN A 271 -28.93 -7.55 -1.16
N VAL A 272 -29.84 -6.69 -1.61
CA VAL A 272 -29.59 -5.25 -1.72
C VAL A 272 -30.66 -4.47 -0.95
N ILE A 273 -30.21 -3.62 -0.04
CA ILE A 273 -31.06 -2.72 0.75
C ILE A 273 -30.73 -1.29 0.32
N VAL A 274 -31.73 -0.58 -0.19
CA VAL A 274 -31.57 0.81 -0.64
C VAL A 274 -32.41 1.73 0.24
N VAL A 275 -31.77 2.74 0.80
CA VAL A 275 -32.42 3.86 1.48
C VAL A 275 -32.44 5.03 0.50
N THR A 276 -33.62 5.51 0.15
CA THR A 276 -33.79 6.51 -0.91
C THR A 276 -35.04 7.34 -0.66
N HIS A 277 -34.99 8.61 -1.02
CA HIS A 277 -36.15 9.49 -1.06
C HIS A 277 -36.75 9.55 -2.48
N ASN A 278 -36.09 8.98 -3.49
CA ASN A 278 -36.54 8.92 -4.86
C ASN A 278 -37.40 7.66 -5.12
N PRO A 279 -38.73 7.79 -5.22
CA PRO A 279 -39.63 6.65 -5.40
C PRO A 279 -39.44 5.93 -6.74
N ASN A 280 -38.77 6.55 -7.72
CA ASN A 280 -38.46 5.89 -8.98
C ASN A 280 -37.45 4.76 -8.82
N ILE A 281 -36.57 4.79 -7.81
CA ILE A 281 -35.56 3.76 -7.59
C ILE A 281 -36.19 2.42 -7.16
N PRO A 282 -37.01 2.32 -6.10
CA PRO A 282 -37.64 1.05 -5.74
C PRO A 282 -38.67 0.59 -6.77
N VAL A 283 -39.39 1.52 -7.43
CA VAL A 283 -40.37 1.18 -8.47
C VAL A 283 -39.70 0.64 -9.72
N ASN A 284 -38.74 1.39 -10.29
CA ASN A 284 -38.08 0.97 -11.51
C ASN A 284 -37.04 -0.11 -11.22
N GLY A 285 -36.37 -0.12 -10.06
CA GLY A 285 -35.50 -1.20 -9.60
C GLY A 285 -36.23 -2.54 -9.41
N GLY A 286 -37.56 -2.48 -9.32
CA GLY A 286 -38.41 -3.65 -9.13
C GLY A 286 -38.21 -4.25 -7.76
N ALA A 287 -38.19 -3.43 -6.71
CA ALA A 287 -38.00 -3.89 -5.33
C ALA A 287 -39.07 -4.93 -4.94
N GLU A 288 -38.63 -6.04 -4.35
CA GLU A 288 -39.50 -7.11 -3.84
C GLU A 288 -40.24 -6.69 -2.56
N ASN A 289 -39.61 -5.81 -1.77
CA ASN A 289 -40.17 -5.28 -0.55
C ASN A 289 -39.83 -3.79 -0.43
N ILE A 290 -40.85 -2.95 -0.35
CA ILE A 290 -40.73 -1.50 -0.12
C ILE A 290 -41.19 -1.23 1.30
N ILE A 291 -40.41 -0.47 2.06
CA ILE A 291 -40.73 -0.10 3.45
C ILE A 291 -40.87 1.42 3.51
N GLN A 292 -42.09 1.90 3.77
CA GLN A 292 -42.32 3.33 3.99
C GLN A 292 -41.95 3.68 5.42
N MET A 293 -40.97 4.55 5.58
CA MET A 293 -40.56 5.11 6.87
C MET A 293 -41.09 6.53 7.02
N ASN A 294 -41.54 6.87 8.23
CA ASN A 294 -41.94 8.22 8.59
C ASN A 294 -41.27 8.61 9.91
N TYR A 295 -40.77 9.84 9.98
CA TYR A 295 -40.22 10.41 11.19
C TYR A 295 -41.26 11.30 11.86
N ALA A 296 -41.75 10.86 13.02
CA ALA A 296 -42.74 11.61 13.79
C ALA A 296 -42.42 11.56 15.28
N ARG A 297 -42.41 12.73 15.94
CA ARG A 297 -42.19 12.88 17.39
C ARG A 297 -40.88 12.26 17.90
N GLY A 298 -39.78 12.43 17.16
CA GLY A 298 -38.47 11.91 17.56
C GLY A 298 -38.24 10.43 17.28
N LEU A 299 -39.20 9.74 16.65
CA LEU A 299 -39.12 8.31 16.38
C LEU A 299 -39.34 8.02 14.88
N ILE A 300 -38.53 7.12 14.34
CA ILE A 300 -38.75 6.53 13.03
C ILE A 300 -39.81 5.43 13.20
N ARG A 301 -40.87 5.49 12.39
CA ARG A 301 -41.96 4.53 12.38
C ARG A 301 -42.14 3.97 10.97
N THR A 302 -42.34 2.67 10.88
CA THR A 302 -42.79 2.02 9.65
C THR A 302 -44.29 2.27 9.48
N LEU A 303 -44.70 2.88 8.36
CA LEU A 303 -46.11 3.11 8.06
C LEU A 303 -46.73 1.93 7.31
N THR A 304 -46.06 1.47 6.26
CA THR A 304 -46.46 0.30 5.47
C THR A 304 -45.23 -0.40 4.92
N TYR A 305 -45.40 -1.67 4.58
CA TYR A 305 -44.39 -2.45 3.91
C TYR A 305 -45.02 -3.55 3.03
N GLY A 306 -44.23 -4.02 2.07
CA GLY A 306 -44.58 -5.13 1.20
C GLY A 306 -44.19 -4.85 -0.25
N ALA A 307 -44.62 -5.76 -1.13
CA ALA A 307 -44.38 -5.62 -2.56
C ALA A 307 -45.26 -4.51 -3.17
N LEU A 308 -44.82 -3.95 -4.31
CA LEU A 308 -45.52 -2.87 -5.02
C LEU A 308 -46.95 -3.24 -5.44
N GLN A 309 -47.33 -4.53 -5.46
CA GLN A 309 -48.68 -4.98 -5.79
C GLN A 309 -49.71 -4.66 -4.69
N LYS A 310 -49.26 -4.46 -3.44
CA LYS A 310 -50.13 -4.14 -2.31
C LYS A 310 -50.66 -2.71 -2.45
N ASN A 311 -51.98 -2.52 -2.28
CA ASN A 311 -52.60 -1.21 -2.54
C ASN A 311 -52.03 -0.10 -1.64
N GLU A 312 -51.86 -0.40 -0.36
CA GLU A 312 -51.27 0.52 0.63
C GLU A 312 -49.85 0.96 0.25
N VAL A 313 -49.04 0.06 -0.31
CA VAL A 313 -47.67 0.36 -0.75
C VAL A 313 -47.68 1.25 -2.00
N ARG A 314 -48.60 1.01 -2.96
CA ARG A 314 -48.75 1.88 -4.13
C ARG A 314 -49.18 3.28 -3.75
N GLU A 315 -50.12 3.39 -2.81
CA GLU A 315 -50.59 4.68 -2.30
C GLU A 315 -49.43 5.43 -1.62
N ALA A 316 -48.67 4.76 -0.76
CA ALA A 316 -47.46 5.32 -0.14
C ALA A 316 -46.42 5.79 -1.18
N VAL A 317 -46.16 5.00 -2.22
CA VAL A 317 -45.24 5.38 -3.30
C VAL A 317 -45.78 6.59 -4.07
N CYS A 318 -47.07 6.60 -4.40
CA CYS A 318 -47.71 7.72 -5.10
C CYS A 318 -47.72 9.01 -4.28
N GLU A 319 -47.78 8.93 -2.95
CA GLU A 319 -47.66 10.11 -2.07
C GLU A 319 -46.28 10.76 -2.15
N VAL A 320 -45.23 9.95 -2.29
CA VAL A 320 -43.83 10.42 -2.39
C VAL A 320 -43.47 10.84 -3.83
N MET A 321 -44.11 10.26 -4.84
CA MET A 321 -43.87 10.63 -6.26
C MET A 321 -44.31 12.06 -6.56
N GLU A 322 -43.41 12.84 -7.15
CA GLU A 322 -43.70 14.20 -7.63
C GLU A 322 -44.95 14.23 -8.53
N GLY A 323 -45.95 15.04 -8.12
CA GLY A 323 -47.21 15.22 -8.84
C GLY A 323 -48.34 14.25 -8.46
N GLY A 324 -48.07 13.26 -7.61
CA GLY A 324 -49.08 12.37 -7.04
C GLY A 324 -49.81 11.49 -8.07
N ARG A 325 -50.87 10.82 -7.61
CA ARG A 325 -51.70 9.91 -8.45
C ARG A 325 -52.27 10.61 -9.70
N THR A 326 -52.63 11.87 -9.57
CA THR A 326 -53.23 12.66 -10.65
C THR A 326 -52.23 12.94 -11.78
N ALA A 327 -50.99 13.32 -11.46
CA ALA A 327 -49.96 13.52 -12.48
C ALA A 327 -49.60 12.22 -13.20
N LEU A 328 -49.53 11.10 -12.47
CA LEU A 328 -49.28 9.79 -13.05
C LEU A 328 -50.37 9.39 -14.06
N ASN A 329 -51.64 9.53 -13.68
CA ASN A 329 -52.78 9.25 -14.54
C ASN A 329 -52.81 10.17 -15.78
N ASN A 330 -52.56 11.47 -15.59
CA ASN A 330 -52.50 12.42 -16.71
C ASN A 330 -51.36 12.08 -17.68
N ARG A 331 -50.20 11.66 -17.16
CA ARG A 331 -49.06 11.22 -17.99
C ARG A 331 -49.39 9.93 -18.75
N TYR A 332 -50.00 8.94 -18.09
CA TYR A 332 -50.44 7.70 -18.72
C TYR A 332 -51.48 7.96 -19.82
N PHE A 333 -52.48 8.80 -19.54
CA PHE A 333 -53.52 9.15 -20.51
C PHE A 333 -52.94 9.89 -21.73
N ARG A 334 -52.05 10.87 -21.52
CA ARG A 334 -51.43 11.62 -22.62
C ARG A 334 -50.50 10.76 -23.48
N ILE A 335 -49.76 9.83 -22.89
CA ILE A 335 -48.85 8.93 -23.62
C ILE A 335 -49.63 7.84 -24.34
N SER A 336 -50.59 7.17 -23.68
CA SER A 336 -51.37 6.09 -24.31
C SER A 336 -52.22 6.59 -25.48
N LYS A 337 -52.80 7.79 -25.37
CA LYS A 337 -53.57 8.41 -26.45
C LYS A 337 -52.71 8.95 -27.60
N ALA A 338 -51.42 9.19 -27.37
CA ALA A 338 -50.46 9.59 -28.41
C ALA A 338 -49.79 8.39 -29.11
N LEU A 339 -49.94 7.18 -28.55
CA LEU A 339 -49.44 5.92 -29.11
C LEU A 339 -50.53 5.11 -29.84
N GLN A 340 -51.79 5.54 -29.75
CA GLN A 340 -52.91 5.15 -30.62
C GLN A 340 -52.97 6.10 -31.80
#